data_AF-A0A094AEA1-F1
#
_entry.id   AF-A0A094AEA1-F1
#
_cell.length_a   1.000
_cell.length_b   1.000
_cell.length_c   1.000
_cell.angle_alpha   90.00
_cell.angle_beta   90.00
_cell.angle_gamma   90.00
#
_symmetry.space_group_name_H-M   'P 1'
#
loop_
_entity.id
_entity.type
_entity.pdbx_description
1 polymer ?
#
loop_
_entity_poly.entity_id
_entity_poly.type
_entity_poly.pdbx_seq_one_letter_code
_entity_poly.pdbx_strand_id
1 'polypeptide(L)'
;MVFLTEQMRQAEDLVFQDLLERARSATLTADDVATLNSCTTENRIANGETPPERAIIRLNRAREQANLVHLRAFAKARGQKIYLFPAMHDAPTGTNLDYLALLRTIYQVGEAGYLKGAGFFAFTKGMPIMLQQNTNTYAGLVNGMRGTAEEVVLDASVQASWMELDDLFVLFFLIQMRGQIPSMPGLFFYRHQVPLTLGFAFTDYKSQGSTFTSLILGLLFGKQRGVDQY
;
A
#
# COMPACT_ATOMS: atom_id res chain seq x y z
N MET A 1 3.44 33.51 -13.59
CA MET A 1 3.76 32.21 -12.97
C MET A 1 4.71 32.51 -11.83
N VAL A 2 4.35 32.20 -10.59
CA VAL A 2 5.21 32.43 -9.42
C VAL A 2 5.77 31.06 -9.02
N PHE A 3 7.10 30.96 -8.92
CA PHE A 3 7.76 29.76 -8.44
C PHE A 3 8.13 29.95 -6.96
N LEU A 4 7.78 28.97 -6.13
CA LEU A 4 8.25 28.93 -4.76
C LEU A 4 9.67 28.39 -4.76
N THR A 5 10.61 29.16 -4.22
CA THR A 5 12.05 28.83 -4.21
C THR A 5 12.55 28.31 -2.86
N GLU A 6 11.74 28.45 -1.80
CA GLU A 6 12.13 28.08 -0.44
C GLU A 6 11.61 26.69 -0.07
N GLN A 7 12.52 25.81 0.34
CA GLN A 7 12.19 24.47 0.81
C GLN A 7 11.97 24.45 2.32
N MET A 8 10.71 24.45 2.74
CA MET A 8 10.36 24.48 4.17
C MET A 8 10.47 23.11 4.87
N ARG A 9 10.46 21.99 4.12
CA ARG A 9 10.39 20.65 4.72
C ARG A 9 11.73 20.14 5.28
N GLN A 10 12.84 20.63 4.73
CA GLN A 10 14.20 20.24 5.11
C GLN A 10 15.03 21.47 5.52
N ALA A 11 14.40 22.54 5.97
CA ALA A 11 15.05 23.83 6.24
C ALA A 11 16.21 23.76 7.26
N GLU A 12 16.19 22.75 8.15
CA GLU A 12 17.20 22.54 9.19
C GLU A 12 18.38 21.66 8.74
N ASP A 13 18.30 21.02 7.57
CA ASP A 13 19.33 20.12 7.05
C ASP A 13 19.78 20.55 5.64
N LEU A 14 20.70 21.53 5.62
CA LEU A 14 21.24 22.11 4.39
C LEU A 14 21.98 21.07 3.52
N VAL A 15 22.68 20.12 4.15
CA VAL A 15 23.40 19.06 3.43
C VAL A 15 22.40 18.18 2.68
N PHE A 16 21.30 17.80 3.33
CA PHE A 16 20.25 17.03 2.69
C PHE A 16 19.50 17.82 1.64
N GLN A 17 19.22 19.11 1.88
CA GLN A 17 18.62 20.00 0.87
C GLN A 17 19.47 20.05 -0.41
N ASP A 18 20.77 20.29 -0.26
CA ASP A 18 21.72 20.35 -1.36
C ASP A 18 21.78 19.03 -2.16
N LEU A 19 21.78 17.89 -1.46
CA LEU A 19 21.70 16.57 -2.08
C LEU A 19 20.40 16.41 -2.89
N LEU A 20 19.25 16.81 -2.32
CA LEU A 20 17.96 16.74 -3.01
C LEU A 20 17.89 17.66 -4.23
N GLU A 21 18.50 18.85 -4.17
CA GLU A 21 18.59 19.76 -5.31
C GLU A 21 19.43 19.14 -6.45
N ARG A 22 20.58 18.55 -6.12
CA ARG A 22 21.42 17.81 -7.09
C ARG A 22 20.71 16.59 -7.65
N ALA A 23 19.96 15.85 -6.82
CA ALA A 23 19.14 14.74 -7.30
C ALA A 23 18.09 15.22 -8.31
N ARG A 24 17.44 16.36 -8.03
CA ARG A 24 16.42 16.96 -8.91
C ARG A 24 16.99 17.44 -10.24
N SER A 25 18.23 17.94 -10.27
CA SER A 25 18.93 18.35 -11.50
C SER A 25 19.72 17.23 -12.18
N ALA A 26 19.67 16.00 -11.65
CA ALA A 26 20.46 14.86 -12.13
C ALA A 26 21.98 15.10 -12.13
N THR A 27 22.49 15.80 -11.12
CA THR A 27 23.91 16.16 -10.95
C THR A 27 24.47 15.63 -9.62
N LEU A 28 24.06 14.43 -9.21
CA LEU A 28 24.58 13.76 -8.00
C LEU A 28 26.09 13.51 -8.13
N THR A 29 26.81 13.76 -7.04
CA THR A 29 28.25 13.52 -6.92
C THR A 29 28.54 12.12 -6.36
N ALA A 30 29.81 11.70 -6.42
CA ALA A 30 30.25 10.46 -5.78
C ALA A 30 30.03 10.48 -4.25
N ASP A 31 30.22 11.63 -3.61
CA ASP A 31 30.00 11.81 -2.17
C ASP A 31 28.52 11.73 -1.80
N ASP A 32 27.61 12.24 -2.65
CA ASP A 32 26.17 12.07 -2.46
C ASP A 32 25.79 10.59 -2.50
N VAL A 33 26.33 9.83 -3.46
CA VAL A 33 26.08 8.39 -3.58
C VAL A 33 26.66 7.64 -2.38
N ALA A 34 27.86 8.00 -1.92
CA ALA A 34 28.44 7.42 -0.70
C ALA A 34 27.57 7.68 0.53
N THR A 35 27.04 8.90 0.65
CA THR A 35 26.11 9.30 1.72
C THR A 35 24.81 8.50 1.67
N LEU A 36 24.23 8.29 0.48
CA LEU A 36 23.02 7.47 0.32
C LEU A 36 23.31 5.99 0.66
N ASN A 37 24.47 5.46 0.26
CA ASN A 37 24.86 4.08 0.54
C ASN A 37 25.18 3.85 2.03
N SER A 38 25.61 4.86 2.78
CA SER A 38 25.76 4.72 4.24
C SER A 38 24.41 4.60 4.96
N CYS A 39 23.32 5.04 4.31
CA CYS A 39 21.96 5.03 4.85
C CYS A 39 21.14 3.76 4.52
N THR A 40 21.75 2.70 3.99
CA THR A 40 21.03 1.45 3.73
C THR A 40 20.50 0.82 5.01
N THR A 41 19.43 0.03 4.89
CA THR A 41 18.84 -0.71 6.00
C THR A 41 19.88 -1.59 6.69
N GLU A 42 20.73 -2.29 5.91
CA GLU A 42 21.79 -3.14 6.42
C GLU A 42 22.82 -2.35 7.24
N ASN A 43 23.28 -1.20 6.73
CA ASN A 43 24.26 -0.37 7.43
C ASN A 43 23.68 0.24 8.71
N ARG A 44 22.44 0.73 8.66
CA ARG A 44 21.75 1.26 9.85
C ARG A 44 21.56 0.19 10.92
N ILE A 45 21.15 -1.03 10.55
CA ILE A 45 21.04 -2.15 11.48
C ILE A 45 22.41 -2.53 12.05
N ALA A 46 23.46 -2.57 11.23
CA ALA A 46 24.82 -2.85 11.70
C ALA A 46 25.32 -1.80 12.72
N ASN A 47 24.83 -0.56 12.62
CA ASN A 47 25.10 0.52 13.56
C ASN A 47 24.14 0.52 14.79
N GLY A 48 23.29 -0.49 14.94
CA GLY A 48 22.37 -0.63 16.07
C GLY A 48 21.07 0.19 15.95
N GLU A 49 20.79 0.78 14.79
CA GLU A 49 19.54 1.49 14.54
C GLU A 49 18.39 0.52 14.26
N THR A 50 17.19 0.88 14.71
CA THR A 50 15.96 0.17 14.33
C THR A 50 15.42 0.78 13.04
N PRO A 51 15.24 -0.01 11.97
CA PRO A 51 14.75 0.52 10.71
C PRO A 51 13.30 1.01 10.86
N PRO A 52 12.89 2.05 10.09
CA PRO A 52 11.53 2.58 10.15
C PRO A 52 10.49 1.50 9.81
N GLU A 53 9.32 1.57 10.45
CA GLU A 53 8.23 0.61 10.22
C GLU A 53 7.56 0.77 8.85
N ARG A 54 7.81 1.88 8.15
CA ARG A 54 7.12 2.26 6.90
C ARG A 54 8.07 2.32 5.71
N ALA A 55 7.59 1.86 4.57
CA ALA A 55 8.33 1.87 3.31
C ALA A 55 7.59 2.57 2.17
N ILE A 56 8.35 3.25 1.31
CA ILE A 56 7.90 3.64 -0.03
C ILE A 56 8.43 2.60 -1.02
N ILE A 57 7.53 1.95 -1.76
CA ILE A 57 7.86 0.95 -2.78
C ILE A 57 7.15 1.31 -4.07
N ARG A 58 7.91 1.56 -5.13
CA ARG A 58 7.41 2.02 -6.43
C ARG A 58 6.37 1.09 -7.05
N LEU A 59 6.67 -0.20 -7.16
CA LEU A 59 5.80 -1.16 -7.85
C LEU A 59 4.65 -1.60 -6.95
N ASN A 60 3.40 -1.41 -7.39
CA ASN A 60 2.21 -1.75 -6.60
C ASN A 60 2.15 -3.24 -6.19
N ARG A 61 2.63 -4.15 -7.04
CA ARG A 61 2.72 -5.59 -6.74
C ARG A 61 3.75 -5.89 -5.65
N ALA A 62 4.94 -5.29 -5.74
CA ALA A 62 5.97 -5.42 -4.72
C ALA A 62 5.53 -4.78 -3.39
N ARG A 63 4.85 -3.64 -3.44
CA ARG A 63 4.23 -2.99 -2.29
C ARG A 63 3.24 -3.93 -1.59
N GLU A 64 2.38 -4.62 -2.34
CA GLU A 64 1.43 -5.57 -1.76
C GLU A 64 2.14 -6.74 -1.07
N GLN A 65 3.13 -7.34 -1.74
CA GLN A 65 3.90 -8.44 -1.18
C GLN A 65 4.63 -8.01 0.11
N ALA A 66 5.27 -6.84 0.11
CA ALA A 66 5.93 -6.30 1.30
C ALA A 66 4.93 -6.09 2.44
N ASN A 67 3.76 -5.53 2.16
CA ASN A 67 2.70 -5.36 3.16
C ASN A 67 2.27 -6.70 3.78
N LEU A 68 2.12 -7.76 2.99
CA LEU A 68 1.76 -9.09 3.51
C LEU A 68 2.87 -9.69 4.37
N VAL A 69 4.14 -9.51 4.00
CA VAL A 69 5.28 -9.95 4.80
C VAL A 69 5.31 -9.21 6.15
N HIS A 70 5.18 -7.88 6.12
CA HIS A 70 5.16 -7.07 7.33
C HIS A 70 3.95 -7.37 8.22
N LEU A 71 2.77 -7.56 7.65
CA LEU A 71 1.58 -7.96 8.39
C LEU A 71 1.78 -9.30 9.12
N ARG A 72 2.36 -10.29 8.44
CA ARG A 72 2.67 -11.60 9.05
C ARG A 72 3.65 -11.47 10.20
N ALA A 73 4.73 -10.72 10.01
CA ALA A 73 5.71 -10.47 11.07
C ALA A 73 5.07 -9.71 12.25
N PHE A 74 4.28 -8.68 11.96
CA PHE A 74 3.58 -7.84 12.95
C PHE A 74 2.64 -8.66 13.82
N ALA A 75 1.81 -9.51 13.20
CA ALA A 75 0.84 -10.36 13.90
C ALA A 75 1.54 -11.41 14.76
N LYS A 76 2.56 -12.10 14.21
CA LYS A 76 3.35 -13.09 14.95
C LYS A 76 4.05 -12.50 16.17
N ALA A 77 4.70 -11.34 16.02
CA ALA A 77 5.38 -10.65 17.11
C ALA A 77 4.44 -10.27 18.27
N ARG A 78 3.13 -10.20 18.01
CA ARG A 78 2.10 -9.85 18.99
C ARG A 78 1.22 -11.03 19.41
N GLY A 79 1.50 -12.24 18.92
CA GLY A 79 0.65 -13.40 19.17
C GLY A 79 -0.78 -13.24 18.63
N GLN A 80 -0.97 -12.45 17.57
CA GLN A 80 -2.27 -12.15 16.99
C GLN A 80 -2.54 -12.99 15.73
N LYS A 81 -3.82 -13.27 15.48
CA LYS A 81 -4.30 -13.82 14.20
C LYS A 81 -4.46 -12.71 13.15
N ILE A 82 -4.50 -13.12 11.88
CA ILE A 82 -4.81 -12.29 10.73
C ILE A 82 -6.18 -12.71 10.19
N TYR A 83 -7.11 -11.77 10.16
CA TYR A 83 -8.47 -11.95 9.67
C TYR A 83 -8.54 -11.53 8.20
N LEU A 84 -8.96 -12.43 7.32
CA LEU A 84 -9.09 -12.19 5.89
C LEU A 84 -10.54 -11.91 5.53
N PHE A 85 -10.81 -10.74 4.97
CA PHE A 85 -12.12 -10.33 4.47
C PHE A 85 -12.12 -10.34 2.94
N PRO A 86 -12.66 -11.39 2.28
CA PRO A 86 -12.78 -11.42 0.84
C PRO A 86 -13.66 -10.26 0.38
N ALA A 87 -13.25 -9.60 -0.69
CA ALA A 87 -14.13 -8.66 -1.37
C ALA A 87 -15.29 -9.43 -2.00
N MET A 88 -16.47 -8.83 -2.01
CA MET A 88 -17.59 -9.39 -2.78
C MET A 88 -17.61 -8.82 -4.19
N HIS A 89 -18.14 -9.62 -5.12
CA HIS A 89 -18.27 -9.24 -6.52
C HIS A 89 -19.69 -9.48 -7.02
N ASP A 90 -20.20 -8.53 -7.78
CA ASP A 90 -21.41 -8.77 -8.56
C ASP A 90 -21.10 -9.76 -9.70
N ALA A 91 -22.10 -10.55 -10.10
CA ALA A 91 -21.94 -11.50 -11.20
C ALA A 91 -21.44 -10.77 -12.46
N PRO A 92 -20.36 -11.26 -13.11
CA PRO A 92 -19.86 -10.66 -14.33
C PRO A 92 -20.93 -10.71 -15.41
N THR A 93 -21.21 -9.58 -16.05
CA THR A 93 -22.05 -9.55 -17.26
C THR A 93 -21.14 -9.62 -18.50
N GLY A 94 -21.44 -10.57 -19.40
CA GLY A 94 -20.90 -10.57 -20.77
C GLY A 94 -19.61 -11.36 -21.04
N THR A 95 -19.28 -12.45 -20.33
CA THR A 95 -18.02 -13.19 -20.59
C THR A 95 -18.19 -14.66 -20.96
N ASN A 96 -17.45 -15.09 -21.99
CA ASN A 96 -17.09 -16.49 -22.28
C ASN A 96 -15.85 -16.96 -21.49
N LEU A 97 -15.46 -16.25 -20.42
CA LEU A 97 -14.29 -16.58 -19.62
C LEU A 97 -14.59 -17.75 -18.69
N ASP A 98 -13.64 -18.68 -18.58
CA ASP A 98 -13.65 -19.71 -17.55
C ASP A 98 -13.73 -19.07 -16.16
N TYR A 99 -14.61 -19.61 -15.32
CA TYR A 99 -14.88 -19.16 -13.96
C TYR A 99 -13.61 -19.13 -13.10
N LEU A 100 -12.70 -20.09 -13.26
CA LEU A 100 -11.44 -20.13 -12.52
C LEU A 100 -10.48 -19.00 -12.94
N ALA A 101 -10.45 -18.66 -14.23
CA ALA A 101 -9.64 -17.55 -14.73
C ALA A 101 -10.18 -16.20 -14.23
N LEU A 102 -11.50 -16.06 -14.14
CA LEU A 102 -12.16 -14.91 -13.54
C LEU A 102 -11.79 -14.77 -12.05
N LEU A 103 -11.94 -15.84 -11.25
CA LEU A 103 -11.59 -15.82 -9.83
C LEU A 103 -10.12 -15.43 -9.60
N ARG A 104 -9.19 -16.00 -10.38
CA ARG A 104 -7.78 -15.64 -10.31
C ARG A 104 -7.55 -14.16 -10.59
N THR A 105 -8.22 -13.62 -11.61
CA THR A 105 -8.11 -12.21 -12.00
C THR A 105 -8.67 -11.28 -10.92
N ILE A 106 -9.78 -11.67 -10.30
CA ILE A 106 -10.45 -10.88 -9.28
C ILE A 106 -9.68 -10.87 -7.97
N TYR A 107 -9.14 -12.00 -7.50
CA TYR A 107 -8.42 -12.00 -6.22
C TYR A 107 -6.95 -11.57 -6.32
N GLN A 108 -6.40 -11.43 -7.52
CA GLN A 108 -5.04 -10.91 -7.72
C GLN A 108 -4.99 -9.38 -7.69
N VAL A 109 -3.89 -8.86 -7.14
CA VAL A 109 -3.52 -7.44 -7.28
C VAL A 109 -2.84 -7.24 -8.62
N GLY A 110 -3.57 -6.71 -9.60
CA GLY A 110 -3.03 -6.37 -10.91
C GLY A 110 -2.11 -5.14 -10.87
N GLU A 111 -1.07 -5.13 -11.71
CA GLU A 111 -0.18 -3.96 -11.84
C GLU A 111 -0.86 -2.77 -12.54
N ALA A 112 -1.81 -3.04 -13.44
CA ALA A 112 -2.51 -2.03 -14.20
C ALA A 112 -3.67 -1.34 -13.44
N GLY A 113 -3.94 -1.72 -12.19
CA GLY A 113 -4.88 -1.01 -11.32
C GLY A 113 -6.34 -1.02 -11.78
N TYR A 114 -6.73 -1.87 -12.73
CA TYR A 114 -8.09 -1.91 -13.27
C TYR A 114 -9.16 -2.27 -12.23
N LEU A 115 -8.79 -2.90 -11.12
CA LEU A 115 -9.68 -3.20 -10.00
C LEU A 115 -9.24 -2.38 -8.80
N LYS A 116 -10.03 -1.36 -8.43
CA LYS A 116 -9.80 -0.61 -7.20
C LYS A 116 -10.29 -1.42 -6.00
N GLY A 117 -9.55 -1.36 -4.90
CA GLY A 117 -9.81 -2.13 -3.68
C GLY A 117 -9.15 -3.51 -3.69
N ALA A 118 -8.79 -4.05 -2.52
CA ALA A 118 -8.10 -5.34 -2.42
C ALA A 118 -9.06 -6.52 -2.64
N GLY A 119 -8.58 -7.61 -3.25
CA GLY A 119 -9.36 -8.85 -3.39
C GLY A 119 -9.63 -9.52 -2.05
N PHE A 120 -8.68 -9.39 -1.12
CA PHE A 120 -8.85 -9.65 0.30
C PHE A 120 -8.37 -8.43 1.09
N PHE A 121 -9.14 -7.98 2.07
CA PHE A 121 -8.63 -7.08 3.08
C PHE A 121 -8.18 -7.91 4.28
N ALA A 122 -6.88 -7.88 4.57
CA ALA A 122 -6.32 -8.56 5.73
C ALA A 122 -6.27 -7.60 6.92
N PHE A 123 -6.72 -8.05 8.09
CA PHE A 123 -6.81 -7.26 9.32
C PHE A 123 -6.13 -7.96 10.48
N THR A 124 -5.36 -7.19 11.25
CA THR A 124 -4.99 -7.54 12.62
C THR A 124 -4.97 -6.26 13.44
N LYS A 125 -5.30 -6.36 14.73
CA LYS A 125 -5.44 -5.19 15.61
C LYS A 125 -4.09 -4.47 15.77
N GLY A 126 -4.12 -3.16 15.59
CA GLY A 126 -2.96 -2.27 15.69
C GLY A 126 -2.15 -2.13 14.40
N MET A 127 -2.54 -2.79 13.29
CA MET A 127 -1.81 -2.65 12.04
C MET A 127 -1.95 -1.24 11.43
N PRO A 128 -0.91 -0.69 10.79
CA PRO A 128 -1.03 0.53 10.02
C PRO A 128 -1.96 0.31 8.81
N ILE A 129 -2.79 1.31 8.54
CA ILE A 129 -3.74 1.33 7.42
C ILE A 129 -3.65 2.64 6.65
N MET A 130 -4.08 2.60 5.39
CA MET A 130 -4.19 3.78 4.53
C MET A 130 -5.54 3.80 3.79
N LEU A 131 -6.16 4.97 3.72
CA LEU A 131 -7.38 5.21 2.98
C LEU A 131 -7.09 5.30 1.47
N GLN A 132 -7.86 4.60 0.65
CA GLN A 132 -7.60 4.47 -0.79
C GLN A 132 -8.43 5.41 -1.67
N GLN A 133 -9.45 6.05 -1.09
CA GLN A 133 -10.33 7.00 -1.77
C GLN A 133 -10.88 8.04 -0.80
N ASN A 134 -11.26 9.21 -1.32
CA ASN A 134 -11.92 10.23 -0.52
C ASN A 134 -13.26 9.68 0.00
N THR A 135 -13.45 9.68 1.31
CA THR A 135 -14.68 9.19 1.95
C THR A 135 -15.45 10.36 2.54
N ASN A 136 -14.77 11.27 3.25
CA ASN A 136 -15.34 12.51 3.77
C ASN A 136 -14.24 13.57 3.84
N THR A 137 -14.14 14.40 2.79
CA THR A 137 -13.10 15.43 2.68
C THR A 137 -13.25 16.54 3.73
N TYR A 138 -14.48 16.85 4.16
CA TYR A 138 -14.74 17.85 5.19
C TYR A 138 -14.20 17.43 6.56
N ALA A 139 -14.30 16.13 6.88
CA ALA A 139 -13.71 15.54 8.08
C ALA A 139 -12.22 15.18 7.91
N GLY A 140 -11.60 15.54 6.78
CA GLY A 140 -10.21 15.21 6.46
C GLY A 140 -9.97 13.76 6.02
N LEU A 141 -11.01 12.92 5.89
CA LEU A 141 -10.91 11.53 5.43
C LEU A 141 -10.66 11.46 3.91
N VAL A 142 -9.41 11.73 3.53
CA VAL A 142 -8.93 11.85 2.16
C VAL A 142 -8.07 10.65 1.73
N ASN A 143 -8.03 10.39 0.43
CA ASN A 143 -7.16 9.39 -0.17
C ASN A 143 -5.69 9.61 0.24
N GLY A 144 -5.03 8.56 0.72
CA GLY A 144 -3.67 8.60 1.25
C GLY A 144 -3.58 8.92 2.74
N MET A 145 -4.69 9.26 3.41
CA MET A 145 -4.73 9.37 4.87
C MET A 145 -4.29 8.05 5.51
N ARG A 146 -3.45 8.13 6.55
CA ARG A 146 -2.87 6.97 7.25
C ARG A 146 -3.38 6.93 8.69
N GLY A 147 -3.51 5.73 9.24
CA GLY A 147 -3.95 5.52 10.62
C GLY A 147 -3.54 4.14 11.13
N THR A 148 -4.05 3.81 12.30
CA THR A 148 -3.89 2.51 12.96
C THR A 148 -5.24 1.84 13.08
N ALA A 149 -5.33 0.56 12.75
CA ALA A 149 -6.58 -0.18 12.80
C ALA A 149 -6.86 -0.66 14.23
N GLU A 150 -7.96 -0.23 14.83
CA GLU A 150 -8.29 -0.57 16.22
C GLU A 150 -9.19 -1.82 16.34
N GLU A 151 -10.27 -1.86 15.57
CA GLU A 151 -11.31 -2.87 15.69
C GLU A 151 -12.07 -3.03 14.37
N VAL A 152 -12.68 -4.21 14.17
CA VAL A 152 -13.69 -4.44 13.13
C VAL A 152 -15.04 -4.57 13.83
N VAL A 153 -15.92 -3.61 13.58
CA VAL A 153 -17.31 -3.64 14.06
C VAL A 153 -18.19 -4.04 12.88
N LEU A 154 -18.91 -5.14 13.03
CA LEU A 154 -19.90 -5.59 12.05
C LEU A 154 -21.24 -4.92 12.36
N ASP A 155 -21.98 -4.57 11.30
CA ASP A 155 -23.37 -4.13 11.46
C ASP A 155 -24.20 -5.26 12.06
N ALA A 156 -25.13 -4.92 12.97
CA ALA A 156 -25.98 -5.89 13.65
C ALA A 156 -26.82 -6.76 12.68
N SER A 157 -27.05 -6.28 11.46
CA SER A 157 -27.74 -7.00 10.39
C SER A 157 -26.87 -7.99 9.62
N VAL A 158 -25.55 -7.96 9.78
CA VAL A 158 -24.61 -8.81 9.03
C VAL A 158 -24.42 -10.14 9.75
N GLN A 159 -24.86 -11.22 9.11
CA GLN A 159 -24.42 -12.56 9.48
C GLN A 159 -23.00 -12.78 8.96
N ALA A 160 -22.10 -13.17 9.86
CA ALA A 160 -20.73 -13.51 9.54
C ALA A 160 -20.41 -14.93 10.05
N SER A 161 -19.70 -15.70 9.22
CA SER A 161 -19.08 -16.94 9.63
C SER A 161 -17.57 -16.83 9.45
N TRP A 162 -16.82 -17.68 10.14
CA TRP A 162 -15.37 -17.71 10.01
C TRP A 162 -14.84 -19.13 9.95
N MET A 163 -13.67 -19.28 9.34
CA MET A 163 -12.94 -20.54 9.22
C MET A 163 -11.47 -20.28 9.52
N GLU A 164 -10.90 -21.03 10.47
CA GLU A 164 -9.46 -21.04 10.65
C GLU A 164 -8.82 -21.78 9.48
N LEU A 165 -7.92 -21.10 8.77
CA LEU A 165 -7.18 -21.70 7.66
C LEU A 165 -5.90 -22.36 8.17
N ASP A 166 -5.24 -21.72 9.14
CA ASP A 166 -4.06 -22.21 9.85
C ASP A 166 -3.87 -21.46 11.20
N ASP A 167 -2.71 -21.67 11.83
CA ASP A 167 -2.35 -21.04 13.11
C ASP A 167 -2.26 -19.51 13.05
N LEU A 168 -2.23 -18.90 11.87
CA LEU A 168 -2.10 -17.46 11.68
C LEU A 168 -3.33 -16.84 11.03
N PHE A 169 -4.02 -17.53 10.14
CA PHE A 169 -5.07 -16.97 9.28
C PHE A 169 -6.47 -17.47 9.65
N VAL A 170 -7.40 -16.52 9.74
CA VAL A 170 -8.83 -16.76 9.90
C VAL A 170 -9.57 -16.10 8.73
N LEU A 171 -10.27 -16.89 7.92
CA LEU A 171 -11.09 -16.39 6.83
C LEU A 171 -12.47 -16.01 7.34
N PHE A 172 -12.89 -14.76 7.12
CA PHE A 172 -14.23 -14.27 7.43
C PHE A 172 -15.10 -14.29 6.17
N PHE A 173 -16.31 -14.84 6.27
CA PHE A 173 -17.33 -14.77 5.24
C PHE A 173 -18.38 -13.77 5.69
N LEU A 174 -18.44 -12.62 5.01
CA LEU A 174 -19.53 -11.67 5.18
C LEU A 174 -20.63 -12.02 4.19
N ILE A 175 -21.86 -12.19 4.69
CA ILE A 175 -23.00 -12.58 3.84
C ILE A 175 -23.57 -11.35 3.09
N GLN A 176 -23.21 -10.11 3.49
CA GLN A 176 -23.68 -8.90 2.80
C GLN A 176 -22.80 -7.64 3.02
N MET A 177 -22.33 -7.03 1.93
CA MET A 177 -21.70 -5.70 1.83
C MET A 177 -22.00 -5.13 0.42
N ARG A 178 -22.71 -4.00 0.28
CA ARG A 178 -22.94 -3.33 -1.02
C ARG A 178 -22.04 -2.09 -1.14
N GLY A 179 -21.28 -1.92 -2.22
CA GLY A 179 -20.49 -0.70 -2.47
C GLY A 179 -19.81 -0.58 -3.86
N GLN A 180 -20.22 0.37 -4.69
CA GLN A 180 -19.93 0.44 -6.13
C GLN A 180 -18.50 0.91 -6.51
N ILE A 181 -17.84 0.25 -7.48
CA ILE A 181 -16.57 0.70 -8.12
C ILE A 181 -16.51 0.27 -9.62
N PRO A 182 -16.04 1.10 -10.59
CA PRO A 182 -16.11 0.79 -12.03
C PRO A 182 -14.96 -0.06 -12.63
N SER A 183 -15.38 -1.11 -13.35
CA SER A 183 -15.00 -1.77 -14.66
C SER A 183 -13.58 -1.91 -15.22
N MET A 184 -13.31 -3.11 -15.79
CA MET A 184 -12.36 -3.38 -16.89
C MET A 184 -13.02 -3.18 -18.27
N PRO A 185 -12.27 -2.90 -19.35
CA PRO A 185 -12.81 -2.93 -20.71
C PRO A 185 -13.28 -4.33 -21.12
N GLY A 186 -14.55 -4.48 -21.53
CA GLY A 186 -15.12 -5.74 -22.04
C GLY A 186 -15.63 -6.73 -20.98
N LEU A 187 -15.45 -6.44 -19.70
CA LEU A 187 -15.99 -7.21 -18.57
C LEU A 187 -16.45 -6.26 -17.46
N PHE A 188 -17.75 -6.27 -17.17
CA PHE A 188 -18.34 -5.44 -16.13
C PHE A 188 -18.67 -6.29 -14.90
N PHE A 189 -17.94 -6.05 -13.80
CA PHE A 189 -18.31 -6.49 -12.46
C PHE A 189 -17.92 -5.41 -11.46
N TYR A 190 -18.61 -5.39 -10.32
CA TYR A 190 -18.36 -4.45 -9.23
C TYR A 190 -17.65 -5.15 -8.09
N ARG A 191 -16.74 -4.45 -7.41
CA ARG A 191 -16.07 -4.93 -6.20
C ARG A 191 -16.57 -4.16 -4.99
N HIS A 192 -17.04 -4.88 -3.98
CA HIS A 192 -17.44 -4.35 -2.69
C HIS A 192 -16.37 -4.70 -1.65
N GLN A 193 -15.66 -3.68 -1.16
CA GLN A 193 -14.63 -3.81 -0.14
C GLN A 193 -14.48 -2.50 0.64
N VAL A 194 -14.00 -2.55 1.88
CA VAL A 194 -13.64 -1.35 2.64
C VAL A 194 -12.58 -0.53 1.87
N PRO A 195 -12.63 0.82 1.90
CA PRO A 195 -11.69 1.68 1.18
C PRO A 195 -10.32 1.76 1.85
N LEU A 196 -9.85 0.67 2.45
CA LEU A 196 -8.62 0.59 3.23
C LEU A 196 -7.62 -0.37 2.59
N THR A 197 -6.34 -0.13 2.84
CA THR A 197 -5.25 -1.05 2.53
C THR A 197 -4.24 -1.07 3.66
N LEU A 198 -3.35 -2.06 3.65
CA LEU A 198 -2.23 -2.17 4.57
C LEU A 198 -1.30 -0.95 4.40
N GLY A 199 -0.88 -0.38 5.53
CA GLY A 199 -0.11 0.86 5.61
C GLY A 199 1.37 0.69 5.94
N PHE A 200 1.91 -0.54 5.91
CA PHE A 200 3.35 -0.78 6.11
C PHE A 200 4.16 -0.27 4.92
N ALA A 201 3.64 -0.43 3.70
CA ALA A 201 4.25 0.08 2.49
C ALA A 201 3.24 0.77 1.58
N PHE A 202 3.63 1.88 0.96
CA PHE A 202 2.83 2.62 -0.03
C PHE A 202 3.67 3.00 -1.25
N THR A 203 3.02 3.32 -2.37
CA THR A 203 3.75 3.74 -3.58
C THR A 203 4.23 5.18 -3.47
N ASP A 204 5.23 5.52 -4.26
CA ASP A 204 5.71 6.89 -4.45
C ASP A 204 4.56 7.83 -4.85
N TYR A 205 3.72 7.41 -5.80
CA TYR A 205 2.50 8.12 -6.18
C TYR A 205 1.58 8.42 -4.98
N LYS A 206 1.37 7.46 -4.07
CA LYS A 206 0.55 7.61 -2.86
C LYS A 206 1.26 8.34 -1.71
N SER A 207 2.55 8.63 -1.87
CA SER A 207 3.35 9.41 -0.92
C SER A 207 3.47 10.90 -1.30
N GLN A 208 3.13 11.26 -2.55
CA GLN A 208 3.27 12.64 -3.03
C GLN A 208 2.49 13.62 -2.15
N GLY A 209 3.12 14.75 -1.84
CA GLY A 209 2.56 15.77 -0.95
C GLY A 209 2.64 15.43 0.55
N SER A 210 2.90 14.17 0.94
CA SER A 210 3.10 13.80 2.35
C SER A 210 4.49 14.20 2.86
N THR A 211 4.62 14.38 4.18
CA THR A 211 5.90 14.55 4.88
C THR A 211 6.08 13.40 5.86
N PHE A 212 7.30 12.91 6.00
CA PHE A 212 7.64 11.79 6.89
C PHE A 212 8.89 12.13 7.69
N THR A 213 8.92 11.68 8.95
CA THR A 213 10.10 11.79 9.81
C THR A 213 11.13 10.70 9.51
N SER A 214 10.68 9.50 9.18
CA SER A 214 11.52 8.35 8.87
C SER A 214 10.79 7.36 7.96
N LEU A 215 11.45 6.83 6.94
CA LEU A 215 10.91 5.79 6.06
C LEU A 215 12.04 4.99 5.41
N ILE A 216 11.69 3.80 4.90
CA ILE A 216 12.54 3.02 4.01
C ILE A 216 12.15 3.35 2.57
N LEU A 217 13.12 3.66 1.71
CA LEU A 217 12.87 3.86 0.28
C LEU A 217 13.35 2.64 -0.51
N GLY A 218 12.41 1.92 -1.13
CA GLY A 218 12.72 0.83 -2.05
C GLY A 218 13.12 1.36 -3.42
N LEU A 219 14.42 1.32 -3.73
CA LEU A 219 14.99 1.79 -5.00
C LEU A 219 14.97 0.74 -6.13
N LEU A 220 14.30 -0.40 -5.93
CA LEU A 220 14.18 -1.41 -6.98
C LEU A 220 13.30 -0.87 -8.12
N PHE A 221 13.94 -0.62 -9.26
CA PHE A 221 13.27 -0.29 -10.51
C PHE A 221 12.89 -1.59 -11.21
N GLY A 222 11.59 -1.78 -11.50
CA GLY A 222 11.21 -2.71 -12.56
C GLY A 222 11.72 -2.18 -13.91
N LYS A 223 11.84 -3.06 -14.93
CA LYS A 223 12.19 -2.66 -16.30
C LYS A 223 11.42 -1.39 -16.68
N GLN A 224 12.13 -0.29 -16.91
CA GLN A 224 11.48 0.95 -17.29
C GLN A 224 11.07 0.83 -18.76
N ARG A 225 9.78 1.00 -19.06
CA ARG A 225 9.36 1.24 -20.45
C ARG A 225 10.04 2.53 -20.92
N GLY A 226 10.99 2.39 -21.84
CA GLY A 226 11.65 3.50 -22.53
C GLY A 226 13.09 3.83 -22.11
N VAL A 227 13.68 3.14 -21.11
CA VAL A 227 15.10 3.35 -20.75
C VAL A 227 15.97 2.15 -21.14
N ASP A 228 15.37 0.95 -21.23
CA ASP A 228 16.07 -0.27 -21.69
C ASP A 228 16.08 -0.43 -23.23
N GLN A 229 15.98 0.67 -23.99
CA GLN A 229 16.01 0.67 -25.47
C GLN A 229 17.30 1.27 -26.06
N TYR A 230 18.34 1.46 -25.27
CA TYR A 230 19.67 1.84 -25.74
C TYR A 230 20.74 0.96 -25.10
#